data_AF-A0A327JYR1-F1
#
_entry.id   AF-A0A327JYR1-F1
#
_cell.length_a   1.000
_cell.length_b   1.000
_cell.length_c   1.000
_cell.angle_alpha   90.00
_cell.angle_beta   90.00
_cell.angle_gamma   90.00
#
_symmetry.space_group_name_H-M   'P 1'
#
loop_
_entity.id
_entity.type
_entity.pdbx_description
1 polymer ?
#
loop_
_entity_poly.entity_id
_entity_poly.type
_entity_poly.pdbx_seq_one_letter_code
_entity_poly.pdbx_strand_id
1 'polypeptide(L)' 'RCDWDEFQDWATFVSDPRNSPEEVEKISGVPAAAIRGAARLYATGGNGAVYYGLGVTEHSQGSTTVMAIANLAMATGNL' A
#
# COMPACT_ATOMS: atom_id res chain seq x y z
N ARG A 1 -11.06 -9.79 -12.35
CA ARG A 1 -11.56 -8.43 -12.66
C ARG A 1 -11.87 -7.79 -11.32
N CYS A 2 -11.31 -6.62 -11.02
CA CYS A 2 -11.60 -5.88 -9.80
C CYS A 2 -12.99 -5.22 -9.90
N ASP A 3 -13.66 -5.04 -8.76
CA ASP A 3 -14.94 -4.34 -8.66
C ASP A 3 -14.74 -2.83 -8.46
N TRP A 4 -15.61 -2.02 -9.07
CA TRP A 4 -15.48 -0.55 -9.01
C TRP A 4 -16.04 0.03 -7.72
N ASP A 5 -17.14 -0.52 -7.20
CA ASP A 5 -17.79 0.00 -6.01
C ASP A 5 -16.91 -0.30 -4.79
N GLU A 6 -16.35 -1.51 -4.70
CA GLU A 6 -15.38 -1.88 -3.66
C GLU A 6 -14.10 -1.03 -3.73
N PHE A 7 -13.64 -0.69 -4.94
CA PHE A 7 -12.49 0.20 -5.12
C PHE A 7 -12.77 1.62 -4.60
N GLN A 8 -13.97 2.16 -4.81
CA GLN A 8 -14.33 3.50 -4.32
C GLN A 8 -14.37 3.56 -2.79
N ASP A 9 -14.90 2.52 -2.15
CA ASP A 9 -14.88 2.41 -0.68
C ASP A 9 -13.44 2.33 -0.15
N TRP A 10 -12.60 1.50 -0.78
CA TRP A 10 -11.18 1.41 -0.44
C TRP A 10 -10.44 2.73 -0.65
N ALA A 11 -10.65 3.40 -1.80
CA ALA A 11 -10.02 4.67 -2.15
C ALA A 11 -10.39 5.76 -1.14
N THR A 12 -11.66 5.83 -0.75
CA THR A 12 -12.15 6.75 0.29
C THR A 12 -11.43 6.47 1.62
N PHE A 13 -11.39 5.20 2.05
CA PHE A 13 -10.72 4.81 3.29
C PHE A 13 -9.21 5.16 3.30
N VAL A 14 -8.46 4.82 2.25
CA VAL A 14 -7.01 5.10 2.21
C VAL A 14 -6.69 6.58 2.04
N SER A 15 -7.62 7.37 1.49
CA SER A 15 -7.47 8.82 1.34
C SER A 15 -7.73 9.64 2.60
N ASP A 16 -8.22 9.01 3.68
CA ASP A 16 -8.40 9.66 4.98
C ASP A 16 -7.09 10.32 5.44
N PRO A 17 -7.08 11.61 5.84
CA PRO A 17 -5.88 12.31 6.30
C PRO A 17 -5.08 11.58 7.38
N ARG A 18 -5.73 10.76 8.22
CA ARG A 18 -5.05 9.96 9.26
C ARG A 18 -4.12 8.88 8.69
N ASN A 19 -4.33 8.49 7.44
CA ASN A 19 -3.53 7.51 6.71
C ASN A 19 -2.44 8.17 5.86
N SER A 20 -2.29 9.49 5.93
CA SER A 20 -1.29 10.22 5.15
C SER A 20 0.14 9.83 5.54
N PRO A 21 1.11 9.93 4.60
CA PRO A 21 2.53 9.71 4.90
C PRO A 21 3.04 10.55 6.08
N GLU A 22 2.54 11.77 6.25
CA GLU A 22 2.93 12.69 7.32
C GLU A 22 2.45 12.21 8.70
N GLU A 23 1.29 11.55 8.79
CA GLU A 23 0.82 10.92 10.03
C GLU A 23 1.53 9.60 10.29
N VAL A 24 1.74 8.78 9.26
CA VAL A 24 2.41 7.48 9.35
C VAL A 24 3.89 7.61 9.73
N GLU A 25 4.56 8.70 9.32
CA GLU A 25 5.95 9.00 9.69
C GLU A 25 6.16 8.98 11.23
N LYS A 26 5.17 9.49 11.99
CA LYS A 26 5.25 9.57 13.46
C LYS A 26 5.35 8.20 14.14
N ILE A 27 4.84 7.15 13.50
CA ILE A 27 4.77 5.79 14.06
C ILE A 27 5.80 4.88 13.39
N SER A 28 5.97 4.99 12.08
CA SER A 28 6.88 4.14 11.30
C SER A 28 8.34 4.56 11.39
N GLY A 29 8.61 5.83 11.69
CA GLY A 29 9.95 6.42 11.62
C GLY A 29 10.50 6.60 10.21
N VAL A 30 9.70 6.32 9.16
CA VAL A 30 10.09 6.52 7.76
C VAL A 30 9.64 7.91 7.31
N PRO A 31 10.54 8.76 6.76
CA PRO A 31 10.16 10.10 6.30
C PRO A 31 9.03 10.08 5.27
N ALA A 32 8.05 10.97 5.42
CA ALA A 32 6.90 11.07 4.50
C ALA A 32 7.33 11.24 3.04
N ALA A 33 8.41 11.99 2.80
CA ALA A 33 8.99 12.18 1.47
C ALA A 33 9.49 10.86 0.86
N ALA A 34 10.09 9.98 1.67
CA ALA A 34 10.56 8.67 1.21
C ALA A 34 9.39 7.75 0.85
N ILE A 35 8.32 7.74 1.68
CA ILE A 35 7.07 7.01 1.41
C ILE A 35 6.48 7.47 0.08
N ARG A 36 6.35 8.79 -0.13
CA ARG A 36 5.83 9.37 -1.38
C ARG A 36 6.69 9.03 -2.59
N GLY A 37 8.01 9.08 -2.45
CA GLY A 37 8.96 8.73 -3.51
C GLY A 37 8.81 7.27 -3.94
N ALA A 38 8.81 6.34 -2.99
CA ALA A 38 8.64 4.92 -3.25
C ALA A 38 7.27 4.59 -3.88
N ALA A 39 6.19 5.20 -3.37
CA ALA A 39 4.85 5.01 -3.92
C ALA A 39 4.75 5.47 -5.39
N ARG A 40 5.30 6.64 -5.72
CA ARG A 40 5.35 7.13 -7.11
C ARG A 40 6.17 6.21 -8.00
N LEU A 41 7.37 5.81 -7.54
CA LEU A 41 8.24 4.92 -8.29
C LEU A 41 7.55 3.60 -8.63
N TYR A 42 6.87 2.98 -7.66
CA TYR A 42 6.14 1.73 -7.87
C TYR A 42 4.94 1.92 -8.81
N ALA A 43 4.15 2.98 -8.60
CA ALA A 43 2.95 3.24 -9.41
C ALA A 43 3.26 3.63 -10.86
N THR A 44 4.41 4.26 -11.15
CA THR A 44 4.78 4.70 -12.49
C THR A 44 5.91 3.88 -13.13
N GLY A 45 6.42 2.86 -12.45
CA GLY A 45 7.59 2.08 -12.88
C GLY A 45 7.31 1.11 -14.05
N GLY A 46 6.05 0.96 -14.47
CA GLY A 46 5.65 -0.04 -15.46
C GLY A 46 5.44 -1.39 -14.81
N ASN A 47 6.20 -2.41 -15.21
CA ASN A 47 6.04 -3.79 -14.76
C ASN A 47 6.68 -4.02 -13.37
N GLY A 48 6.05 -3.50 -12.33
CA GLY A 48 6.46 -3.71 -10.94
C GLY A 48 6.16 -5.13 -10.45
N ALA A 49 6.96 -5.63 -9.52
CA ALA A 49 6.71 -6.90 -8.84
C ALA A 49 7.02 -6.78 -7.36
N VAL A 50 6.18 -7.40 -6.51
CA VAL A 50 6.39 -7.44 -5.06
C VAL A 50 6.78 -8.85 -4.64
N TYR A 51 7.95 -8.97 -4.01
CA TYR A 51 8.40 -10.19 -3.35
C TYR A 51 8.36 -9.95 -1.85
N TYR A 52 7.55 -10.71 -1.12
CA TYR A 52 7.44 -10.61 0.33
C TYR A 52 7.65 -11.98 0.99
N GLY A 53 7.93 -11.98 2.30
CA GLY A 53 8.20 -13.19 3.09
C GLY A 53 7.82 -13.02 4.55
N LEU A 54 8.63 -13.59 5.45
CA LEU A 54 8.30 -13.69 6.88
C LEU A 54 8.12 -12.35 7.60
N GLY A 55 8.83 -11.30 7.16
CA GLY A 55 8.67 -9.93 7.69
C GLY A 55 7.30 -9.31 7.43
N VAL A 56 6.43 -10.01 6.70
CA VAL A 56 5.00 -9.69 6.56
C VAL A 56 4.16 -10.71 7.33
N THR A 57 4.35 -12.00 7.08
CA THR A 57 3.42 -13.04 7.55
C THR A 57 3.52 -13.35 9.04
N GLU A 58 4.69 -13.19 9.67
CA GLU A 58 4.93 -13.58 11.07
C GLU A 58 4.75 -12.41 12.06
N HIS A 59 3.75 -11.58 11.80
CA HIS A 59 3.33 -10.49 12.69
C HIS A 59 1.85 -10.63 13.05
N SER A 60 1.43 -9.95 14.13
CA SER A 60 0.04 -9.99 14.61
C SER A 60 -0.99 -9.54 13.57
N GLN A 61 -0.56 -8.80 12.54
CA GLN A 61 -1.39 -8.33 11.43
C GLN A 61 -0.97 -8.93 10.08
N GLY A 62 -0.33 -10.11 10.06
CA GLY A 62 0.30 -10.63 8.84
C GLY A 62 -0.64 -10.77 7.65
N SER A 63 -1.82 -11.40 7.83
CA SER A 63 -2.83 -11.50 6.77
C SER A 63 -3.31 -10.13 6.29
N THR A 64 -3.47 -9.17 7.20
CA THR A 64 -3.85 -7.79 6.87
C THR A 64 -2.79 -7.12 5.99
N THR A 65 -1.52 -7.30 6.31
CA THR A 65 -0.42 -6.76 5.50
C THR A 65 -0.33 -7.43 4.13
N VAL A 66 -0.57 -8.75 4.03
CA VAL A 66 -0.66 -9.45 2.74
C VAL A 66 -1.79 -8.87 1.88
N MET A 67 -2.97 -8.66 2.45
CA MET A 67 -4.10 -8.02 1.74
C MET A 67 -3.77 -6.60 1.29
N ALA A 68 -3.09 -5.81 2.12
CA ALA A 68 -2.65 -4.47 1.76
C ALA A 68 -1.66 -4.48 0.56
N ILE A 69 -0.72 -5.43 0.53
CA ILE A 69 0.19 -5.62 -0.61
C ILE A 69 -0.58 -5.98 -1.88
N ALA A 70 -1.52 -6.91 -1.79
CA ALA A 70 -2.35 -7.30 -2.93
C ALA A 70 -3.19 -6.12 -3.47
N ASN A 71 -3.73 -5.27 -2.58
CA ASN A 71 -4.46 -4.06 -2.96
C ASN A 71 -3.58 -3.08 -3.75
N LEU A 72 -2.31 -2.90 -3.35
CA LEU A 72 -1.38 -2.07 -4.11
C LEU A 72 -1.07 -2.66 -5.49
N ALA A 73 -0.90 -3.97 -5.61
CA ALA A 73 -0.70 -4.64 -6.89
C ALA A 73 -1.92 -4.47 -7.82
N MET A 74 -3.13 -4.66 -7.29
CA MET A 74 -4.38 -4.43 -8.03
C MET A 74 -4.53 -2.97 -8.47
N ALA A 75 -4.28 -2.01 -7.57
CA ALA A 75 -4.44 -0.58 -7.85
C ALA A 75 -3.42 -0.06 -8.88
N THR A 76 -2.27 -0.73 -9.03
CA THR A 76 -1.22 -0.37 -9.99
C THR A 76 -1.23 -1.21 -11.26
N GLY A 77 -2.10 -2.23 -11.35
CA GLY A 77 -2.17 -3.13 -12.50
C GLY A 77 -1.00 -4.12 -12.61
N ASN A 78 -0.25 -4.33 -11.52
CA ASN A 78 0.91 -5.22 -11.46
C ASN A 78 0.50 -6.64 -11.03
N LEU A 79 -0.31 -7.30 -11.85
CA LEU A 79 -0.83 -8.67 -11.64
C LEU A 79 -0.71 -9.54 -12.89
#